data_AF-A0A7M1B8V8-F1
#
_entry.id   AF-A0A7M1B8V8-F1
#
_cell.length_a   1.000
_cell.length_b   1.000
_cell.length_c   1.000
_cell.angle_alpha   90.00
_cell.angle_beta   90.00
_cell.angle_gamma   90.00
#
_symmetry.space_group_name_H-M   'P 1'
#
loop_
_entity.id
_entity.type
_entity.pdbx_description
1 polymer ?
#
loop_
_entity_poly.entity_id
_entity_poly.type
_entity_poly.pdbx_seq_one_letter_code
_entity_poly.pdbx_strand_id
1 'polypeptide(L)'
;MKSLNNLSYYVSMMNDLDYKTLFESANVAMAVIEQDSSISLVNKTVLEMFQIQESEVIGTSFLQWIYEEDRDFLKTNHQKRMQGDDAALPKSYEVRMLHQDSIIWVSLYVRYIKELNKSIVSFTDITYIHNTEEQLQEQLNAQNALLSAIPDLMFELSLEGVYLNIWAHNSQELTANKELLLGKKVTDVLEESAAQKVMQAIEIAYKKGSSFGEQIQLKTPSGDLWFELSSSKKENLNSEATVIMLSRNITDRKELEMKLLHLSRHDSLTNLYNRRTLETLLQKELHRSQRYKTPLSICMLDIDFFKKINDTYGHATGDDVLKKLADVLRESLRDTDYVGRYGGEEFVIALPDTSLNDAVEFAQRLRKKVAAISCHPEEKESFNITISLGVAELNSENNTVDKILEAADSAMYRAKESGRNCVKI
;
A
#
# COMPACT_ATOMS: atom_id res chain seq x y z
N MET A 1 -14.80 -70.79 4.91
CA MET A 1 -14.12 -71.62 5.93
C MET A 1 -13.14 -72.68 5.37
N LYS A 2 -13.07 -72.97 4.07
CA LYS A 2 -12.05 -73.91 3.51
C LYS A 2 -10.74 -73.27 3.02
N SER A 3 -10.60 -71.93 3.02
CA SER A 3 -9.37 -71.23 2.60
C SER A 3 -8.42 -70.87 3.75
N LEU A 4 -8.89 -70.83 5.01
CA LEU A 4 -8.06 -70.54 6.18
C LEU A 4 -7.21 -71.73 6.64
N ASN A 5 -7.62 -72.97 6.32
CA ASN A 5 -6.86 -74.17 6.68
C ASN A 5 -5.63 -74.43 5.80
N ASN A 6 -5.52 -73.78 4.63
CA ASN A 6 -4.33 -73.92 3.79
C ASN A 6 -3.18 -73.02 4.25
N LEU A 7 -3.44 -71.81 4.76
CA LEU A 7 -2.37 -70.95 5.29
C LEU A 7 -1.66 -71.57 6.50
N SER A 8 -2.41 -72.20 7.40
CA SER A 8 -1.83 -72.89 8.56
C SER A 8 -0.92 -74.06 8.18
N TYR A 9 -1.16 -74.69 7.02
CA TYR A 9 -0.35 -75.81 6.50
C TYR A 9 0.93 -75.31 5.82
N TYR A 10 0.88 -74.15 5.14
CA TYR A 10 2.07 -73.54 4.55
C TYR A 10 2.99 -72.87 5.60
N VAL A 11 2.43 -72.29 6.66
CA VAL A 11 3.21 -71.65 7.75
C VAL A 11 3.98 -72.68 8.59
N SER A 12 3.47 -73.90 8.74
CA SER A 12 4.17 -74.98 9.48
C SER A 12 5.25 -75.70 8.67
N MET A 13 5.42 -75.37 7.39
CA MET A 13 6.38 -75.98 6.46
C MET A 13 7.51 -75.02 6.05
N MET A 14 7.50 -73.79 6.58
CA MET A 14 8.61 -72.86 6.40
C MET A 14 9.79 -73.30 7.26
N ASN A 15 10.91 -73.63 6.61
CA ASN A 15 12.17 -73.86 7.30
C ASN A 15 12.81 -72.53 7.69
N ASP A 16 13.85 -72.54 8.54
CA ASP A 16 14.64 -71.33 8.87
C ASP A 16 15.12 -70.55 7.63
N LEU A 17 15.31 -71.26 6.51
CA LEU A 17 15.69 -70.69 5.22
C LEU A 17 14.60 -69.76 4.64
N ASP A 18 13.31 -70.11 4.80
CA ASP A 18 12.20 -69.33 4.23
C ASP A 18 11.94 -68.04 5.02
N TYR A 19 12.07 -68.08 6.35
CA TYR A 19 11.96 -66.89 7.20
C TYR A 19 13.12 -65.92 6.93
N LYS A 20 14.34 -66.44 6.76
CA LYS A 20 15.51 -65.63 6.40
C LYS A 20 15.32 -64.97 5.04
N THR A 21 14.82 -65.70 4.04
CA THR A 21 14.55 -65.12 2.72
C THR A 21 13.46 -64.04 2.76
N LEU A 22 12.39 -64.20 3.53
CA LEU A 22 11.36 -63.16 3.68
C LEU A 22 11.89 -61.91 4.38
N PHE A 23 12.71 -62.08 5.42
CA PHE A 23 13.35 -60.96 6.12
C PHE A 23 14.32 -60.20 5.21
N GLU A 24 15.13 -60.92 4.42
CA GLU A 24 16.10 -60.34 3.47
C GLU A 24 15.46 -59.69 2.24
N SER A 25 14.28 -60.16 1.83
CA SER A 25 13.57 -59.64 0.66
C SER A 25 12.55 -58.54 0.99
N ALA A 26 12.38 -58.21 2.27
CA ALA A 26 11.49 -57.13 2.68
C ALA A 26 12.03 -55.77 2.22
N ASN A 27 11.22 -54.99 1.50
CA ASN A 27 11.55 -53.62 1.06
C ASN A 27 11.52 -52.56 2.18
N VAL A 28 11.52 -52.98 3.44
CA VAL A 28 11.54 -52.10 4.61
C VAL A 28 12.77 -52.47 5.41
N ALA A 29 13.47 -51.46 5.94
CA ALA A 29 14.65 -51.68 6.75
C ALA A 29 14.24 -52.34 8.08
N MET A 30 14.81 -53.51 8.38
CA MET A 30 14.45 -54.31 9.55
C MET A 30 15.68 -54.78 10.33
N ALA A 31 15.57 -54.75 11.65
CA ALA A 31 16.58 -55.23 12.58
C ALA A 31 15.97 -56.09 13.69
N VAL A 32 16.73 -57.04 14.22
CA VAL A 32 16.40 -57.83 15.40
C VAL A 32 17.31 -57.41 16.54
N ILE A 33 16.70 -57.05 17.66
CA ILE A 33 17.37 -56.57 18.87
C ILE A 33 17.20 -57.61 19.98
N GLU A 34 18.32 -57.99 20.59
CA GLU A 34 18.39 -58.91 21.73
C GLU A 34 18.04 -58.22 23.05
N GLN A 35 17.85 -59.00 24.11
CA GLN A 35 17.53 -58.48 25.45
C GLN A 35 18.58 -57.51 26.01
N ASP A 36 19.85 -57.71 25.66
CA ASP A 36 20.95 -56.85 26.10
C ASP A 36 21.07 -55.58 25.25
N SER A 37 20.07 -55.29 24.39
CA SER A 37 20.03 -54.17 23.46
C SER A 37 21.06 -54.25 22.32
N SER A 38 21.68 -55.40 22.09
CA SER A 38 22.53 -55.63 20.93
C SER A 38 21.71 -55.97 19.68
N ILE A 39 22.20 -55.58 18.51
CA ILE A 39 21.60 -55.94 17.22
C ILE A 39 22.14 -57.32 16.80
N SER A 40 21.26 -58.29 16.58
CA SER A 40 21.66 -59.65 16.19
C SER A 40 21.39 -60.01 14.74
N LEU A 41 20.47 -59.32 14.07
CA LEU A 41 20.20 -59.47 12.64
C LEU A 41 19.77 -58.11 12.04
N VAL A 42 20.16 -57.86 10.80
CA VAL A 42 19.65 -56.76 9.96
C VAL A 42 19.42 -57.29 8.55
N ASN A 43 18.43 -56.75 7.83
CA ASN A 43 18.22 -57.14 6.44
C ASN A 43 19.03 -56.28 5.47
N LYS A 44 19.14 -56.74 4.22
CA LYS A 44 19.82 -56.01 3.14
C LYS A 44 19.40 -54.54 3.01
N THR A 45 18.13 -54.21 3.23
CA THR A 45 17.64 -52.82 3.16
C THR A 45 18.27 -51.91 4.22
N VAL A 46 18.56 -52.40 5.43
CA VAL A 46 19.32 -51.63 6.44
C VAL A 46 20.74 -51.34 5.92
N LEU A 47 21.42 -52.38 5.40
CA LEU A 47 22.80 -52.27 4.92
C LEU A 47 22.91 -51.29 3.75
N GLU A 48 21.96 -51.35 2.81
CA GLU A 48 21.88 -50.44 1.67
C GLU A 48 21.54 -49.00 2.11
N MET A 49 20.59 -48.84 3.02
CA MET A 49 20.16 -47.53 3.53
C MET A 49 21.29 -46.80 4.24
N PHE A 50 22.03 -47.50 5.11
CA PHE A 50 23.13 -46.91 5.88
C PHE A 50 24.49 -46.98 5.18
N GLN A 51 24.61 -47.73 4.08
CA GLN A 51 25.85 -47.99 3.34
C GLN A 51 26.96 -48.58 4.23
N ILE A 52 26.59 -49.55 5.07
CA ILE A 52 27.46 -50.20 6.06
C ILE A 52 27.51 -51.71 5.83
N GLN A 53 28.57 -52.36 6.30
CA GLN A 53 28.66 -53.82 6.29
C GLN A 53 27.97 -54.43 7.52
N GLU A 54 27.46 -55.65 7.38
CA GLU A 54 26.81 -56.38 8.47
C GLU A 54 27.71 -56.50 9.71
N SER A 55 29.02 -56.72 9.51
CA SER A 55 30.01 -56.82 10.59
C SER A 55 30.17 -55.55 11.43
N GLU A 56 29.73 -54.39 10.92
CA GLU A 56 29.81 -53.11 11.63
C GLU A 56 28.61 -52.89 12.55
N VAL A 57 27.52 -53.64 12.37
CA VAL A 57 26.26 -53.45 13.09
C VAL A 57 25.99 -54.59 14.08
N ILE A 58 26.25 -55.82 13.68
CA ILE A 58 25.94 -57.00 14.49
C ILE A 58 26.79 -56.98 15.77
N GLY A 59 26.14 -57.19 16.92
CA GLY A 59 26.75 -57.15 18.25
C GLY A 59 26.91 -55.73 18.82
N THR A 60 26.67 -54.68 18.04
CA THR A 60 26.63 -53.31 18.56
C THR A 60 25.31 -53.03 19.25
N SER A 61 25.32 -52.08 20.20
CA SER A 61 24.07 -51.63 20.82
C SER A 61 23.27 -50.78 19.84
N PHE A 62 21.97 -51.02 19.69
CA PHE A 62 21.12 -50.21 18.81
C PHE A 62 21.15 -48.72 19.17
N LEU A 63 21.38 -48.37 20.44
CA LEU A 63 21.48 -46.99 20.92
C LEU A 63 22.65 -46.21 20.32
N GLN A 64 23.69 -46.89 19.80
CA GLN A 64 24.81 -46.25 19.12
C GLN A 64 24.38 -45.57 17.81
N TRP A 65 23.30 -46.06 17.21
CA TRP A 65 22.74 -45.57 15.94
C TRP A 65 21.64 -44.53 16.14
N ILE A 66 21.31 -44.21 17.40
CA ILE A 66 20.27 -43.23 17.77
C ILE A 66 20.94 -41.93 18.20
N TYR A 67 20.37 -40.81 17.79
CA TYR A 67 20.78 -39.48 18.23
C TYR A 67 20.65 -39.33 19.76
N GLU A 68 21.58 -38.62 20.38
CA GLU A 68 21.78 -38.67 21.83
C GLU A 68 20.54 -38.34 22.68
N GLU A 69 19.76 -37.35 22.26
CA GLU A 69 18.54 -36.91 22.95
C GLU A 69 17.40 -37.94 22.89
N ASP A 70 17.40 -38.83 21.89
CA ASP A 70 16.32 -39.80 21.67
C ASP A 70 16.63 -41.16 22.34
N ARG A 71 17.86 -41.35 22.85
CA ARG A 71 18.34 -42.63 23.43
C ARG A 71 17.57 -43.06 24.66
N ASP A 72 17.38 -42.16 25.62
CA ASP A 72 16.72 -42.48 26.90
C ASP A 72 15.25 -42.85 26.69
N PHE A 73 14.59 -42.16 25.76
CA PHE A 73 13.23 -42.45 25.36
C PHE A 73 13.10 -43.87 24.79
N LEU A 74 13.95 -44.24 23.83
CA LEU A 74 13.92 -45.57 23.22
C LEU A 74 14.32 -46.68 24.20
N LYS A 75 15.35 -46.45 25.02
CA LYS A 75 15.79 -47.40 26.04
C LYS A 75 14.66 -47.72 27.03
N THR A 76 13.98 -46.67 27.53
CA THR A 76 12.86 -46.81 28.45
C THR A 76 11.71 -47.59 27.82
N ASN A 77 11.36 -47.27 26.57
CA ASN A 77 10.28 -47.95 25.87
C ASN A 77 10.62 -49.41 25.53
N HIS A 78 11.86 -49.71 25.14
CA HIS A 78 12.32 -51.08 24.91
C HIS A 78 12.21 -51.94 26.17
N GLN A 79 12.65 -51.41 27.32
CA GLN A 79 12.53 -52.10 28.62
C GLN A 79 11.08 -52.38 29.00
N LYS A 80 10.18 -51.41 28.82
CA LYS A 80 8.74 -51.58 29.10
C LYS A 80 8.11 -52.66 28.21
N ARG A 81 8.46 -52.73 26.91
CA ARG A 81 7.98 -53.78 26.00
C ARG A 81 8.37 -55.17 26.46
N MET A 82 9.62 -55.34 26.92
CA MET A 82 10.12 -56.61 27.45
C MET A 82 9.38 -57.06 28.71
N GLN A 83 8.93 -56.11 29.54
CA GLN A 83 8.17 -56.37 30.78
C GLN A 83 6.69 -56.70 30.53
N GLY A 84 6.23 -56.63 29.28
CA GLY A 84 4.87 -57.02 28.88
C GLY A 84 3.89 -55.86 28.70
N ASP A 85 4.34 -54.61 28.79
CA ASP A 85 3.52 -53.40 28.62
C ASP A 85 3.34 -52.98 27.14
N ASP A 86 3.53 -53.90 26.20
CA ASP A 86 3.51 -53.65 24.75
C ASP A 86 2.18 -53.02 24.28
N ALA A 87 1.07 -53.35 24.94
CA ALA A 87 -0.27 -52.83 24.63
C ALA A 87 -0.48 -51.36 25.07
N ALA A 88 0.32 -50.86 26.02
CA ALA A 88 0.21 -49.50 26.55
C ALA A 88 1.17 -48.51 25.85
N LEU A 89 2.00 -49.00 24.93
CA LEU A 89 3.02 -48.20 24.25
C LEU A 89 2.59 -47.81 22.83
N PRO A 90 3.06 -46.66 22.30
CA PRO A 90 2.81 -46.25 20.92
C PRO A 90 3.21 -47.35 19.93
N LYS A 91 2.44 -47.54 18.85
CA LYS A 91 2.77 -48.57 17.84
C LYS A 91 3.99 -48.22 16.99
N SER A 92 4.29 -46.93 16.90
CA SER A 92 5.48 -46.39 16.27
C SER A 92 6.00 -45.18 17.02
N TYR A 93 7.26 -44.83 16.76
CA TYR A 93 7.94 -43.65 17.25
C TYR A 93 8.68 -42.98 16.11
N GLU A 94 8.71 -41.65 16.09
CA GLU A 94 9.59 -40.88 15.22
C GLU A 94 10.81 -40.46 16.03
N VAL A 95 11.99 -40.81 15.55
CA VAL A 95 13.26 -40.54 16.22
C VAL A 95 14.35 -40.20 15.21
N ARG A 96 15.42 -39.59 15.69
CA ARG A 96 16.61 -39.29 14.92
C ARG A 96 17.61 -40.44 15.01
N MET A 97 18.06 -40.91 13.86
CA MET A 97 19.16 -41.87 13.72
C MET A 97 20.40 -41.20 13.16
N LEU A 98 21.57 -41.68 13.58
CA LEU A 98 22.85 -41.28 13.06
C LEU A 98 23.12 -42.04 11.75
N HIS A 99 23.29 -41.31 10.66
CA HIS A 99 23.59 -41.85 9.34
C HIS A 99 24.87 -41.18 8.82
N GLN A 100 25.99 -41.90 8.92
CA GLN A 100 27.33 -41.37 8.64
C GLN A 100 27.59 -40.08 9.43
N ASP A 101 27.82 -38.95 8.75
CA ASP A 101 28.03 -37.63 9.35
C ASP A 101 26.73 -36.79 9.45
N SER A 102 25.56 -37.40 9.22
CA SER A 102 24.27 -36.74 9.17
C SER A 102 23.25 -37.36 10.13
N ILE A 103 22.14 -36.65 10.34
CA ILE A 103 21.01 -37.12 11.15
C ILE A 103 19.83 -37.32 10.19
N ILE A 104 19.20 -38.48 10.28
CA ILE A 104 17.97 -38.79 9.55
C ILE A 104 16.82 -39.01 10.53
N TRP A 105 15.62 -38.59 10.15
CA TRP A 105 14.41 -38.93 10.87
C TRP A 105 13.89 -40.28 10.42
N VAL A 106 13.56 -41.15 11.36
CA VAL A 106 12.98 -42.45 11.07
C VAL A 106 11.70 -42.69 11.86
N SER A 107 10.71 -43.30 11.21
CA SER A 107 9.55 -43.88 11.90
C SER A 107 9.88 -45.33 12.26
N LEU A 108 10.14 -45.60 13.54
CA LEU A 108 10.37 -46.94 14.09
C LEU A 108 9.04 -47.62 14.44
N TYR A 109 8.89 -48.88 14.04
CA TYR A 109 7.87 -49.80 14.55
C TYR A 109 8.59 -50.93 15.29
N VAL A 110 8.28 -51.09 16.58
CA VAL A 110 8.95 -52.07 17.45
C VAL A 110 7.93 -53.08 17.94
N ARG A 111 8.19 -54.36 17.75
CA ARG A 111 7.40 -55.46 18.31
C ARG A 111 8.30 -56.41 19.09
N TYR A 112 7.93 -56.67 20.34
CA TYR A 112 8.60 -57.68 21.15
C TYR A 112 7.94 -59.05 20.95
N ILE A 113 8.74 -60.08 20.67
CA ILE A 113 8.29 -61.47 20.52
C ILE A 113 8.75 -62.24 21.75
N LYS A 114 7.78 -62.58 22.62
CA LYS A 114 8.05 -63.21 23.92
C LYS A 114 8.69 -64.60 23.78
N GLU A 115 8.27 -65.36 22.78
CA GLU A 115 8.74 -66.73 22.51
C GLU A 115 10.21 -66.77 22.10
N LEU A 116 10.68 -65.71 21.40
CA LEU A 116 12.06 -65.57 20.95
C LEU A 116 12.89 -64.70 21.88
N ASN A 117 12.26 -64.02 22.83
CA ASN A 117 12.90 -63.09 23.76
C ASN A 117 13.64 -61.93 23.06
N LYS A 118 13.11 -61.49 21.90
CA LYS A 118 13.74 -60.52 20.98
C LYS A 118 12.74 -59.47 20.51
N SER A 119 13.24 -58.29 20.15
CA SER A 119 12.45 -57.27 19.46
C SER A 119 12.73 -57.29 17.97
N ILE A 120 11.69 -57.26 17.15
CA ILE A 120 11.80 -56.93 15.73
C ILE A 120 11.48 -55.45 15.57
N VAL A 121 12.38 -54.72 14.92
CA VAL A 121 12.23 -53.31 14.60
C VAL A 121 12.18 -53.18 13.08
N SER A 122 11.18 -52.50 12.57
CA SER A 122 11.17 -52.02 11.19
C SER A 122 11.20 -50.50 11.20
N PHE A 123 11.93 -49.88 10.29
CA PHE A 123 12.02 -48.44 10.22
C PHE A 123 11.99 -47.90 8.80
N THR A 124 11.53 -46.66 8.68
CA THR A 124 11.38 -45.97 7.40
C THR A 124 11.94 -44.56 7.54
N ASP A 125 12.77 -44.16 6.58
CA ASP A 125 13.26 -42.79 6.48
C ASP A 125 12.09 -41.84 6.22
N ILE A 126 11.90 -40.88 7.12
CA ILE A 126 10.88 -39.82 7.03
C ILE A 126 11.53 -38.43 7.02
N THR A 127 12.85 -38.35 6.78
CA THR A 127 13.61 -37.08 6.74
C THR A 127 13.02 -36.11 5.73
N TYR A 128 12.58 -36.61 4.56
CA TYR A 128 11.93 -35.78 3.54
C TYR A 128 10.65 -35.11 4.06
N ILE A 129 9.87 -35.80 4.89
CA ILE A 129 8.60 -35.28 5.45
C ILE A 129 8.93 -34.13 6.42
N HIS A 130 9.80 -34.38 7.40
CA HIS A 130 10.22 -33.37 8.38
C HIS A 130 10.85 -32.14 7.71
N ASN A 131 11.76 -32.33 6.75
CA ASN A 131 12.36 -31.21 6.01
C ASN A 131 11.32 -30.40 5.23
N THR A 132 10.30 -31.06 4.64
CA THR A 132 9.24 -30.38 3.90
C THR A 132 8.31 -29.60 4.83
N GLU A 133 7.98 -30.16 5.99
CA GLU A 133 7.17 -29.51 7.02
C GLU A 133 7.87 -28.28 7.60
N GLU A 134 9.16 -28.40 7.92
CA GLU A 134 9.97 -27.27 8.40
C GLU A 134 10.06 -26.16 7.36
N GLN A 135 10.37 -26.49 6.10
CA GLN A 135 10.40 -25.51 5.00
C GLN A 135 9.04 -24.82 4.78
N LEU A 136 7.94 -25.57 4.87
CA LEU A 136 6.60 -24.99 4.75
C LEU A 136 6.31 -24.04 5.92
N GLN A 137 6.69 -24.42 7.13
CA GLN A 137 6.52 -23.58 8.31
C GLN A 137 7.36 -22.30 8.23
N GLU A 138 8.60 -22.40 7.74
CA GLU A 138 9.45 -21.23 7.48
C GLU A 138 8.83 -20.31 6.42
N GLN A 139 8.33 -20.87 5.32
CA GLN A 139 7.63 -20.09 4.28
C GLN A 139 6.37 -19.40 4.81
N LEU A 140 5.57 -20.11 5.62
CA LEU A 140 4.37 -19.54 6.25
C LEU A 140 4.72 -18.42 7.23
N ASN A 141 5.74 -18.61 8.06
CA ASN A 141 6.24 -17.59 8.98
C ASN A 141 6.75 -16.37 8.22
N ALA A 142 7.49 -16.56 7.12
CA ALA A 142 7.97 -15.47 6.28
C ALA A 142 6.82 -14.69 5.62
N GLN A 143 5.80 -15.39 5.08
CA GLN A 143 4.61 -14.73 4.51
C GLN A 143 3.83 -13.93 5.56
N ASN A 144 3.63 -14.49 6.75
CA ASN A 144 2.94 -13.80 7.85
C ASN A 144 3.70 -12.55 8.32
N ALA A 145 5.03 -12.63 8.38
CA ALA A 145 5.88 -11.48 8.69
C ALA A 145 5.77 -10.38 7.63
N LEU A 146 5.79 -10.74 6.34
CA LEU A 146 5.60 -9.80 5.22
C LEU A 146 4.24 -9.10 5.28
N LEU A 147 3.15 -9.85 5.48
CA LEU A 147 1.80 -9.27 5.60
C LEU A 147 1.67 -8.37 6.82
N SER A 148 2.32 -8.72 7.93
CA SER A 148 2.28 -7.94 9.18
C SER A 148 3.12 -6.66 9.12
N ALA A 149 4.16 -6.64 8.30
CA ALA A 149 5.02 -5.47 8.09
C ALA A 149 4.36 -4.38 7.21
N ILE A 150 3.28 -4.71 6.50
CA ILE A 150 2.51 -3.75 5.72
C ILE A 150 1.53 -3.02 6.66
N PRO A 151 1.69 -1.70 6.88
CA PRO A 151 0.81 -0.95 7.75
C PRO A 151 -0.56 -0.65 7.11
N ASP A 152 -0.65 -0.79 5.77
CA ASP A 152 -1.83 -0.46 4.97
C ASP A 152 -2.95 -1.51 5.12
N LEU A 153 -4.20 -1.08 4.90
CA LEU A 153 -5.36 -1.98 4.85
C LEU A 153 -5.25 -2.92 3.65
N MET A 154 -5.49 -4.22 3.85
CA MET A 154 -5.61 -5.18 2.76
C MET A 154 -6.94 -5.92 2.81
N PHE A 155 -7.46 -6.21 1.63
CA PHE A 155 -8.72 -6.91 1.44
C PHE A 155 -8.51 -8.08 0.48
N GLU A 156 -9.18 -9.19 0.74
CA GLU A 156 -9.42 -10.23 -0.27
C GLU A 156 -10.83 -10.01 -0.80
N LEU A 157 -10.94 -9.84 -2.11
CA LEU A 157 -12.19 -9.53 -2.80
C LEU A 157 -12.53 -10.61 -3.83
N SER A 158 -13.82 -10.93 -3.97
CA SER A 158 -14.31 -11.69 -5.13
C SER A 158 -14.26 -10.84 -6.41
N LEU A 159 -14.45 -11.46 -7.57
CA LEU A 159 -14.47 -10.75 -8.86
C LEU A 159 -15.69 -9.82 -8.99
N GLU A 160 -16.76 -10.10 -8.23
CA GLU A 160 -17.97 -9.28 -8.10
C GLU A 160 -17.83 -8.20 -7.01
N GLY A 161 -16.64 -8.09 -6.40
CA GLY A 161 -16.34 -7.08 -5.38
C GLY A 161 -16.88 -7.41 -3.99
N VAL A 162 -17.07 -8.68 -3.64
CA VAL A 162 -17.46 -9.09 -2.28
C VAL A 162 -16.24 -9.15 -1.36
N TYR A 163 -16.30 -8.55 -0.16
CA TYR A 163 -15.24 -8.67 0.85
C TYR A 163 -15.20 -10.10 1.45
N LEU A 164 -14.12 -10.83 1.18
CA LEU A 164 -13.90 -12.19 1.67
C LEU A 164 -12.98 -12.23 2.90
N ASN A 165 -11.96 -11.37 2.93
CA ASN A 165 -11.03 -11.27 4.06
C ASN A 165 -10.50 -9.85 4.22
N ILE A 166 -10.06 -9.50 5.42
CA ILE A 166 -9.55 -8.16 5.76
C ILE A 166 -8.35 -8.29 6.69
N TRP A 167 -7.22 -7.75 6.25
CA TRP A 167 -6.04 -7.54 7.10
C TRP A 167 -5.94 -6.05 7.41
N ALA A 168 -5.85 -5.74 8.70
CA ALA A 168 -5.59 -4.38 9.15
C ALA A 168 -4.65 -4.45 10.34
N HIS A 169 -3.53 -3.72 10.26
CA HIS A 169 -2.53 -3.63 11.30
C HIS A 169 -3.11 -2.98 12.57
N ASN A 170 -4.04 -2.04 12.41
CA ASN A 170 -4.73 -1.37 13.50
C ASN A 170 -6.25 -1.57 13.37
N SER A 171 -6.88 -2.24 14.34
CA SER A 171 -8.33 -2.51 14.30
C SER A 171 -9.19 -1.24 14.38
N GLN A 172 -8.61 -0.12 14.82
CA GLN A 172 -9.26 1.20 14.93
C GLN A 172 -9.27 2.00 13.61
N GLU A 173 -8.46 1.62 12.61
CA GLU A 173 -8.36 2.37 11.34
C GLU A 173 -9.49 2.08 10.34
N LEU A 174 -10.27 1.02 10.57
CA LEU A 174 -11.50 0.88 9.81
C LEU A 174 -12.59 1.76 10.43
N THR A 175 -13.05 2.75 9.67
CA THR A 175 -14.28 3.52 9.96
C THR A 175 -15.52 2.62 10.05
N ALA A 176 -15.48 1.42 9.45
CA ALA A 176 -16.49 0.38 9.60
C ALA A 176 -15.93 -0.82 10.38
N ASN A 177 -16.67 -1.35 11.35
CA ASN A 177 -16.28 -2.57 12.07
C ASN A 177 -15.92 -3.70 11.06
N LYS A 178 -14.79 -4.39 11.21
CA LYS A 178 -14.31 -5.44 10.28
C LYS A 178 -15.41 -6.47 9.96
N GLU A 179 -16.21 -6.81 10.96
CA GLU A 179 -17.35 -7.74 10.84
C GLU A 179 -18.50 -7.21 9.98
N LEU A 180 -18.63 -5.89 9.83
CA LEU A 180 -19.68 -5.26 9.02
C LEU A 180 -19.36 -5.25 7.53
N LEU A 181 -18.12 -5.52 7.12
CA LEU A 181 -17.70 -5.48 5.71
C LEU A 181 -17.71 -6.86 5.06
N LEU A 182 -17.31 -7.90 5.80
CA LEU A 182 -17.25 -9.27 5.31
C LEU A 182 -18.61 -9.71 4.73
N GLY A 183 -18.57 -10.27 3.52
CA GLY A 183 -19.75 -10.72 2.77
C GLY A 183 -20.53 -9.62 2.05
N LYS A 184 -20.24 -8.33 2.25
CA LYS A 184 -20.88 -7.23 1.50
C LYS A 184 -20.14 -6.95 0.19
N LYS A 185 -20.85 -6.36 -0.78
CA LYS A 185 -20.21 -5.84 -1.98
C LYS A 185 -19.64 -4.44 -1.75
N VAL A 186 -18.56 -4.12 -2.45
CA VAL A 186 -17.98 -2.78 -2.45
C VAL A 186 -18.99 -1.71 -2.90
N THR A 187 -19.94 -2.07 -3.76
CA THR A 187 -21.04 -1.19 -4.22
C THR A 187 -22.07 -0.89 -3.15
N ASP A 188 -22.18 -1.74 -2.12
CA ASP A 188 -23.14 -1.57 -1.02
C ASP A 188 -22.54 -0.72 0.11
N VAL A 189 -21.21 -0.58 0.13
CA VAL A 189 -20.43 0.06 1.20
C VAL A 189 -19.90 1.42 0.77
N LEU A 190 -19.43 1.54 -0.47
CA LEU A 190 -18.76 2.73 -0.99
C LEU A 190 -19.72 3.59 -1.82
N GLU A 191 -19.44 4.90 -1.88
CA GLU A 191 -20.10 5.79 -2.84
C GLU A 191 -19.85 5.31 -4.28
N GLU A 192 -20.80 5.59 -5.19
CA GLU A 192 -20.80 5.08 -6.57
C GLU A 192 -19.47 5.31 -7.30
N SER A 193 -18.89 6.51 -7.19
CA SER A 193 -17.63 6.83 -7.88
C SER A 193 -16.44 6.03 -7.35
N ALA A 194 -16.40 5.74 -6.04
CA ALA A 194 -15.35 4.97 -5.42
C ALA A 194 -15.52 3.47 -5.72
N ALA A 195 -16.76 2.97 -5.64
CA ALA A 195 -17.10 1.59 -5.99
C ALA A 195 -16.72 1.26 -7.44
N GLN A 196 -17.03 2.14 -8.40
CA GLN A 196 -16.66 1.96 -9.81
C GLN A 196 -15.15 1.79 -10.00
N LYS A 197 -14.34 2.62 -9.34
CA LYS A 197 -12.87 2.54 -9.40
C LYS A 197 -12.33 1.26 -8.77
N VAL A 198 -12.91 0.82 -7.65
CA VAL A 198 -12.55 -0.47 -7.03
C VAL A 198 -12.87 -1.62 -7.99
N MET A 199 -14.05 -1.65 -8.60
CA MET A 199 -14.43 -2.67 -9.56
C MET A 199 -13.52 -2.66 -10.80
N GLN A 200 -13.13 -1.48 -11.29
CA GLN A 200 -12.16 -1.35 -12.37
C GLN A 200 -10.79 -1.91 -11.96
N ALA A 201 -10.32 -1.64 -10.74
CA ALA A 201 -9.07 -2.19 -10.24
C ALA A 201 -9.10 -3.72 -10.17
N ILE A 202 -10.21 -4.30 -9.67
CA ILE A 202 -10.45 -5.76 -9.65
C ILE A 202 -10.40 -6.33 -11.07
N GLU A 203 -11.11 -5.72 -12.02
CA GLU A 203 -11.18 -6.20 -13.40
C GLU A 203 -9.80 -6.16 -14.08
N ILE A 204 -9.04 -5.07 -13.89
CA ILE A 204 -7.68 -4.93 -14.43
C ILE A 204 -6.77 -5.98 -13.81
N ALA A 205 -6.80 -6.15 -12.48
CA ALA A 205 -5.98 -7.16 -11.80
C ALA A 205 -6.32 -8.57 -12.27
N TYR A 206 -7.61 -8.89 -12.45
CA TYR A 206 -8.04 -10.19 -12.96
C TYR A 206 -7.56 -10.46 -14.39
N LYS A 207 -7.67 -9.46 -15.29
CA LYS A 207 -7.30 -9.61 -16.71
C LYS A 207 -5.80 -9.54 -16.97
N LYS A 208 -5.07 -8.70 -16.23
CA LYS A 208 -3.64 -8.40 -16.48
C LYS A 208 -2.70 -8.97 -15.42
N GLY A 209 -3.23 -9.58 -14.36
CA GLY A 209 -2.48 -10.07 -13.20
C GLY A 209 -2.38 -9.04 -12.08
N SER A 210 -2.28 -7.75 -12.39
CA SER A 210 -2.17 -6.68 -11.40
C SER A 210 -2.73 -5.33 -11.88
N SER A 211 -3.09 -4.47 -10.92
CA SER A 211 -3.52 -3.08 -11.14
C SER A 211 -2.94 -2.18 -10.04
N PHE A 212 -2.48 -0.98 -10.42
CA PHE A 212 -1.80 -0.04 -9.52
C PHE A 212 -2.23 1.40 -9.79
N GLY A 213 -2.25 2.22 -8.74
CA GLY A 213 -2.36 3.68 -8.85
C GLY A 213 -3.79 4.21 -8.97
N GLU A 214 -4.80 3.35 -8.92
CA GLU A 214 -6.19 3.78 -8.84
C GLU A 214 -6.44 4.49 -7.52
N GLN A 215 -6.97 5.72 -7.57
CA GLN A 215 -7.17 6.56 -6.38
C GLN A 215 -8.65 6.78 -6.11
N ILE A 216 -9.08 6.46 -4.89
CA ILE A 216 -10.45 6.65 -4.42
C ILE A 216 -10.50 7.71 -3.31
N GLN A 217 -11.64 8.39 -3.23
CA GLN A 217 -11.95 9.36 -2.18
C GLN A 217 -13.11 8.82 -1.36
N LEU A 218 -12.95 8.81 -0.03
CA LEU A 218 -13.98 8.41 0.91
C LEU A 218 -14.38 9.62 1.75
N LYS A 219 -15.66 10.00 1.71
CA LYS A 219 -16.18 11.07 2.56
C LYS A 219 -16.47 10.52 3.93
N THR A 220 -15.88 11.12 4.97
CA THR A 220 -16.13 10.74 6.36
C THR A 220 -16.64 11.96 7.15
N PRO A 221 -17.29 11.76 8.32
CA PRO A 221 -17.68 12.87 9.18
C PRO A 221 -16.49 13.75 9.63
N SER A 222 -15.28 13.21 9.62
CA SER A 222 -14.05 13.89 10.02
C SER A 222 -13.33 14.57 8.84
N GLY A 223 -13.82 14.42 7.61
CA GLY A 223 -13.21 14.96 6.40
C GLY A 223 -13.05 13.93 5.29
N ASP A 224 -12.52 14.37 4.14
CA ASP A 224 -12.28 13.52 2.98
C ASP A 224 -10.97 12.75 3.15
N LEU A 225 -11.04 11.42 3.02
CA LEU A 225 -9.87 10.54 3.02
C LEU A 225 -9.56 10.08 1.61
N TRP A 226 -8.27 10.00 1.28
CA TRP A 226 -7.79 9.54 -0.02
C TRP A 226 -7.02 8.23 0.13
N PHE A 227 -7.35 7.28 -0.75
CA PHE A 227 -6.67 5.98 -0.79
C PHE A 227 -6.15 5.67 -2.18
N GLU A 228 -4.96 5.07 -2.23
CA GLU A 228 -4.34 4.52 -3.43
C GLU A 228 -4.43 3.00 -3.38
N LEU A 229 -5.00 2.41 -4.43
CA LEU A 229 -5.26 0.99 -4.54
C LEU A 229 -4.15 0.31 -5.33
N SER A 230 -3.68 -0.81 -4.80
CA SER A 230 -2.83 -1.77 -5.50
C SER A 230 -3.46 -3.13 -5.39
N SER A 231 -3.66 -3.82 -6.50
CA SER A 231 -4.36 -5.11 -6.51
C SER A 231 -3.65 -6.13 -7.36
N SER A 232 -3.69 -7.38 -6.91
CA SER A 232 -3.12 -8.53 -7.60
C SER A 232 -4.11 -9.68 -7.61
N LYS A 233 -4.17 -10.38 -8.74
CA LYS A 233 -4.90 -11.64 -8.83
C LYS A 233 -4.28 -12.67 -7.90
N LYS A 234 -5.12 -13.40 -7.18
CA LYS A 234 -4.77 -14.59 -6.40
C LYS A 234 -5.47 -15.79 -7.03
N GLU A 235 -4.67 -16.70 -7.57
CA GLU A 235 -5.15 -17.99 -8.07
C GLU A 235 -5.45 -18.90 -6.88
N ASN A 236 -6.58 -19.59 -6.94
CA ASN A 236 -6.96 -20.58 -5.96
C ASN A 236 -7.01 -21.97 -6.62
N LEU A 237 -6.40 -22.97 -5.98
CA LEU A 237 -6.26 -24.32 -6.55
C LEU A 237 -7.62 -25.03 -6.80
N ASN A 238 -8.64 -24.71 -6.01
CA ASN A 238 -9.95 -25.39 -6.02
C ASN A 238 -11.16 -24.44 -5.94
N SER A 239 -10.95 -23.13 -6.16
CA SER A 239 -12.03 -22.13 -6.11
C SER A 239 -11.79 -21.03 -7.14
N GLU A 240 -12.79 -20.17 -7.33
CA GLU A 240 -12.63 -19.02 -8.21
C GLU A 240 -11.46 -18.13 -7.76
N ALA A 241 -10.80 -17.53 -8.74
CA ALA A 241 -9.74 -16.57 -8.48
C ALA A 241 -10.30 -15.36 -7.71
N THR A 242 -9.49 -14.83 -6.82
CA THR A 242 -9.83 -13.66 -6.00
C THR A 242 -8.81 -12.55 -6.29
N VAL A 243 -9.04 -11.38 -5.71
CA VAL A 243 -8.11 -10.25 -5.79
C VAL A 243 -7.69 -9.86 -4.39
N ILE A 244 -6.37 -9.82 -4.16
CA ILE A 244 -5.80 -9.16 -2.98
C ILE A 244 -5.64 -7.69 -3.33
N MET A 245 -6.25 -6.81 -2.53
CA MET A 245 -6.21 -5.37 -2.70
C MET A 245 -5.61 -4.70 -1.47
N LEU A 246 -4.49 -4.01 -1.66
CA LEU A 246 -3.91 -3.07 -0.73
C LEU A 246 -4.55 -1.69 -0.92
N SER A 247 -4.94 -1.04 0.16
CA SER A 247 -5.52 0.29 0.21
C SER A 247 -4.66 1.18 1.11
N ARG A 248 -3.75 1.94 0.50
CA ARG A 248 -2.84 2.84 1.19
C ARG A 248 -3.49 4.20 1.41
N ASN A 249 -3.48 4.71 2.63
CA ASN A 249 -3.92 6.08 2.90
C ASN A 249 -2.89 7.07 2.33
N ILE A 250 -3.35 7.96 1.44
CA ILE A 250 -2.54 9.01 0.80
C ILE A 250 -3.11 10.41 1.07
N THR A 251 -3.92 10.57 2.11
CA THR A 251 -4.59 11.83 2.46
C THR A 251 -3.58 12.95 2.67
N ASP A 252 -2.59 12.76 3.54
CA ASP A 252 -1.53 13.74 3.79
C ASP A 252 -0.76 14.09 2.51
N ARG A 253 -0.48 13.08 1.67
CA ARG A 253 0.18 13.28 0.36
C ARG A 253 -0.68 14.17 -0.54
N LYS A 254 -1.99 13.95 -0.58
CA LYS A 254 -2.95 14.71 -1.39
C LYS A 254 -3.13 16.13 -0.88
N GLU A 255 -3.24 16.31 0.43
CA GLU A 255 -3.32 17.65 1.04
C GLU A 255 -2.05 18.46 0.76
N LEU A 256 -0.88 17.83 0.89
CA LEU A 256 0.38 18.47 0.55
C LEU A 256 0.46 18.81 -0.94
N GLU A 257 0.06 17.90 -1.83
CA GLU A 257 0.01 18.13 -3.27
C GLU A 257 -0.91 19.32 -3.62
N MET A 258 -2.11 19.38 -3.02
CA MET A 258 -3.03 20.50 -3.20
C MET A 258 -2.45 21.81 -2.67
N LYS A 259 -1.80 21.79 -1.51
CA LYS A 259 -1.15 22.96 -0.92
C LYS A 259 0.02 23.45 -1.78
N LEU A 260 0.84 22.54 -2.30
CA LEU A 260 1.93 22.87 -3.23
C LEU A 260 1.39 23.44 -4.53
N LEU A 261 0.32 22.88 -5.09
CA LEU A 261 -0.33 23.41 -6.28
C LEU A 261 -0.88 24.81 -6.03
N HIS A 262 -1.50 25.03 -4.87
CA HIS A 262 -2.03 26.32 -4.45
C HIS A 262 -0.91 27.37 -4.34
N LEU A 263 0.17 27.07 -3.61
CA LEU A 263 1.35 27.94 -3.46
C LEU A 263 2.08 28.18 -4.79
N SER A 264 2.10 27.20 -5.69
CA SER A 264 2.65 27.38 -7.03
C SER A 264 1.77 28.28 -7.90
N ARG A 265 0.48 28.44 -7.58
CA ARG A 265 -0.47 29.21 -8.39
C ARG A 265 -0.79 30.59 -7.84
N HIS A 266 -0.63 30.79 -6.54
CA HIS A 266 -1.03 32.01 -5.86
C HIS A 266 0.17 32.74 -5.26
N ASP A 267 0.03 34.05 -5.09
CA ASP A 267 0.96 34.88 -4.33
C ASP A 267 0.79 34.59 -2.83
N SER A 268 1.90 34.35 -2.13
CA SER A 268 1.87 33.91 -0.73
C SER A 268 1.35 34.96 0.24
N LEU A 269 1.42 36.25 -0.13
CA LEU A 269 0.96 37.35 0.71
C LEU A 269 -0.53 37.66 0.51
N THR A 270 -0.95 37.77 -0.76
CA THR A 270 -2.29 38.26 -1.14
C THR A 270 -3.29 37.14 -1.44
N ASN A 271 -2.80 35.91 -1.62
CA ASN A 271 -3.57 34.74 -2.02
C ASN A 271 -4.34 34.90 -3.36
N LEU A 272 -3.98 35.90 -4.17
CA LEU A 272 -4.44 36.04 -5.56
C LEU A 272 -3.56 35.21 -6.49
N TYR A 273 -3.90 35.09 -7.77
CA TYR A 273 -2.99 34.43 -8.70
C TYR A 273 -1.62 35.11 -8.71
N ASN A 274 -0.56 34.31 -8.74
CA ASN A 274 0.76 34.86 -9.00
C ASN A 274 0.91 35.21 -10.48
N ARG A 275 1.90 36.03 -10.80
CA ARG A 275 2.22 36.46 -12.18
C ARG A 275 2.19 35.31 -13.19
N ARG A 276 2.91 34.22 -12.92
CA ARG A 276 3.01 33.06 -13.84
C ARG A 276 1.65 32.45 -14.15
N THR A 277 0.81 32.28 -13.14
CA THR A 277 -0.52 31.68 -13.30
C THR A 277 -1.46 32.62 -14.04
N LEU A 278 -1.40 33.91 -13.72
CA LEU A 278 -2.20 34.92 -14.38
C LEU A 278 -1.86 35.04 -15.88
N GLU A 279 -0.56 35.06 -16.23
CA GLU A 279 -0.12 35.08 -17.63
C GLU A 279 -0.64 33.84 -18.39
N THR A 280 -0.63 32.66 -17.76
CA THR A 280 -1.17 31.42 -18.36
C THR A 280 -2.68 31.52 -18.60
N LEU A 281 -3.43 32.08 -17.65
CA LEU A 281 -4.88 32.29 -17.76
C LEU A 281 -5.20 33.33 -18.85
N LEU A 282 -4.44 34.42 -18.90
CA LEU A 282 -4.56 35.46 -19.93
C LEU A 282 -4.32 34.91 -21.33
N GLN A 283 -3.31 34.07 -21.53
CA GLN A 283 -3.07 33.42 -22.82
C GLN A 283 -4.26 32.57 -23.27
N LYS A 284 -4.83 31.80 -22.34
CA LYS A 284 -6.01 30.96 -22.61
C LYS A 284 -7.23 31.80 -23.00
N GLU A 285 -7.52 32.85 -22.24
CA GLU A 285 -8.66 33.72 -22.53
C GLU A 285 -8.47 34.56 -23.80
N LEU A 286 -7.25 35.01 -24.09
CA LEU A 286 -6.94 35.71 -25.34
C LEU A 286 -7.25 34.82 -26.55
N HIS A 287 -6.81 33.55 -26.54
CA HIS A 287 -7.13 32.61 -27.61
C HIS A 287 -8.64 32.36 -27.73
N ARG A 288 -9.34 32.25 -26.61
CA ARG A 288 -10.80 32.09 -26.58
C ARG A 288 -11.50 33.31 -27.18
N SER A 289 -11.15 34.51 -26.72
CA SER A 289 -11.69 35.78 -27.19
C SER A 289 -11.44 35.98 -28.69
N GLN A 290 -10.24 35.68 -29.21
CA GLN A 290 -9.94 35.74 -30.64
C GLN A 290 -10.78 34.75 -31.47
N ARG A 291 -10.97 33.53 -30.96
CA ARG A 291 -11.75 32.48 -31.64
C ARG A 291 -13.23 32.83 -31.72
N TYR A 292 -13.81 33.32 -30.62
CA TYR A 292 -15.23 33.60 -30.53
C TYR A 292 -15.59 35.06 -30.83
N LYS A 293 -14.59 35.91 -31.08
CA LYS A 293 -14.72 37.35 -31.32
C LYS A 293 -15.48 38.06 -30.19
N THR A 294 -15.21 37.69 -28.95
CA THR A 294 -15.75 38.35 -27.76
C THR A 294 -14.73 39.35 -27.20
N PRO A 295 -15.17 40.47 -26.60
CA PRO A 295 -14.22 41.46 -26.08
C PRO A 295 -13.45 40.91 -24.88
N LEU A 296 -12.19 41.32 -24.72
CA LEU A 296 -11.35 41.01 -23.56
C LEU A 296 -10.64 42.30 -23.16
N SER A 297 -10.85 42.74 -21.92
CA SER A 297 -10.17 43.91 -21.38
C SER A 297 -9.28 43.53 -20.20
N ILE A 298 -8.19 44.27 -20.03
CA ILE A 298 -7.26 44.13 -18.92
C ILE A 298 -7.18 45.46 -18.18
N CYS A 299 -7.17 45.38 -16.84
CA CYS A 299 -6.81 46.50 -15.99
C CYS A 299 -5.48 46.21 -15.30
N MET A 300 -4.48 47.07 -15.50
CA MET A 300 -3.28 47.13 -14.69
C MET A 300 -3.49 48.18 -13.60
N LEU A 301 -3.15 47.88 -12.36
CA LEU A 301 -3.25 48.83 -11.25
C LEU A 301 -2.05 48.78 -10.31
N ASP A 302 -1.80 49.90 -9.67
CA ASP A 302 -0.72 50.08 -8.70
C ASP A 302 -1.17 50.99 -7.56
N ILE A 303 -0.66 50.70 -6.36
CA ILE A 303 -0.94 51.46 -5.14
C ILE A 303 -0.15 52.76 -5.12
N ASP A 304 -0.86 53.88 -5.13
CA ASP A 304 -0.26 55.20 -5.12
C ASP A 304 0.58 55.41 -3.86
N PHE A 305 1.84 55.82 -4.05
CA PHE A 305 2.78 56.12 -2.98
C PHE A 305 3.06 54.94 -2.04
N PHE A 306 2.96 53.69 -2.49
CA PHE A 306 3.20 52.51 -1.66
C PHE A 306 4.57 52.51 -0.96
N LYS A 307 5.63 52.92 -1.65
CA LYS A 307 6.95 53.11 -1.03
C LYS A 307 6.90 54.05 0.19
N LYS A 308 6.17 55.16 0.11
CA LYS A 308 6.00 56.10 1.24
C LYS A 308 5.24 55.44 2.40
N ILE A 309 4.28 54.57 2.10
CA ILE A 309 3.58 53.78 3.13
C ILE A 309 4.57 52.88 3.86
N ASN A 310 5.40 52.13 3.13
CA ASN A 310 6.44 51.29 3.75
C ASN A 310 7.45 52.10 4.55
N ASP A 311 7.95 53.21 3.98
CA ASP A 311 8.94 54.08 4.64
C ASP A 311 8.36 54.74 5.91
N THR A 312 7.04 55.03 5.92
CA THR A 312 6.39 55.70 7.04
C THR A 312 5.89 54.72 8.09
N TYR A 313 5.25 53.62 7.71
CA TYR A 313 4.51 52.71 8.60
C TYR A 313 5.16 51.32 8.74
N GLY A 314 6.27 51.08 8.05
CA GLY A 314 6.97 49.80 8.04
C GLY A 314 6.36 48.79 7.07
N HIS A 315 7.16 47.78 6.70
CA HIS A 315 6.78 46.74 5.74
C HIS A 315 5.57 45.91 6.19
N ALA A 316 5.40 45.65 7.49
CA ALA A 316 4.23 44.93 8.00
C ALA A 316 2.91 45.64 7.66
N THR A 317 2.88 46.97 7.79
CA THR A 317 1.71 47.78 7.41
C THR A 317 1.49 47.77 5.90
N GLY A 318 2.56 47.80 5.10
CA GLY A 318 2.47 47.66 3.65
C GLY A 318 1.91 46.31 3.22
N ASP A 319 2.33 45.23 3.88
CA ASP A 319 1.81 43.89 3.66
C ASP A 319 0.32 43.79 3.96
N ASP A 320 -0.14 44.44 5.03
CA ASP A 320 -1.57 44.48 5.37
C ASP A 320 -2.38 45.35 4.40
N VAL A 321 -1.79 46.43 3.86
CA VAL A 321 -2.39 47.20 2.76
C VAL A 321 -2.58 46.33 1.52
N LEU A 322 -1.59 45.51 1.16
CA LEU A 322 -1.67 44.60 0.01
C LEU A 322 -2.74 43.53 0.20
N LYS A 323 -2.86 42.95 1.41
CA LYS A 323 -3.93 41.99 1.74
C LYS A 323 -5.31 42.61 1.65
N LYS A 324 -5.52 43.80 2.23
CA LYS A 324 -6.80 44.51 2.17
C LYS A 324 -7.20 44.86 0.74
N LEU A 325 -6.25 45.31 -0.08
CA LEU A 325 -6.51 45.55 -1.49
C LEU A 325 -6.93 44.25 -2.19
N ALA A 326 -6.21 43.15 -1.93
CA ALA A 326 -6.53 41.86 -2.53
C ALA A 326 -7.94 41.36 -2.18
N ASP A 327 -8.39 41.58 -0.95
CA ASP A 327 -9.76 41.25 -0.53
C ASP A 327 -10.80 42.09 -1.30
N VAL A 328 -10.59 43.40 -1.42
CA VAL A 328 -11.48 44.29 -2.18
C VAL A 328 -11.52 43.95 -3.67
N LEU A 329 -10.37 43.53 -4.23
CA LEU A 329 -10.31 43.03 -5.60
C LEU A 329 -11.17 41.77 -5.73
N ARG A 330 -10.96 40.77 -4.86
CA ARG A 330 -11.70 39.49 -4.88
C ARG A 330 -13.21 39.69 -4.77
N GLU A 331 -13.66 40.57 -3.87
CA GLU A 331 -15.09 40.87 -3.67
C GLU A 331 -15.72 41.69 -4.80
N SER A 332 -14.91 42.33 -5.65
CA SER A 332 -15.40 43.17 -6.74
C SER A 332 -15.54 42.43 -8.06
N LEU A 333 -15.01 41.21 -8.16
CA LEU A 333 -14.89 40.43 -9.40
C LEU A 333 -15.99 39.38 -9.54
N ARG A 334 -16.30 39.01 -10.78
CA ARG A 334 -17.17 37.87 -11.11
C ARG A 334 -16.36 36.58 -11.11
N ASP A 335 -17.02 35.43 -11.03
CA ASP A 335 -16.38 34.11 -11.11
C ASP A 335 -15.61 33.89 -12.43
N THR A 336 -15.95 34.62 -13.48
CA THR A 336 -15.30 34.58 -14.79
C THR A 336 -14.06 35.46 -14.90
N ASP A 337 -13.88 36.40 -13.97
CA ASP A 337 -12.80 37.38 -14.02
C ASP A 337 -11.57 36.82 -13.30
N TYR A 338 -10.38 37.24 -13.73
CA TYR A 338 -9.13 36.81 -13.13
C TYR A 338 -8.41 37.98 -12.50
N VAL A 339 -7.80 37.77 -11.33
CA VAL A 339 -6.92 38.77 -10.71
C VAL A 339 -5.68 38.12 -10.16
N GLY A 340 -4.54 38.79 -10.35
CA GLY A 340 -3.29 38.36 -9.78
C GLY A 340 -2.36 39.52 -9.44
N ARG A 341 -1.44 39.26 -8.52
CA ARG A 341 -0.36 40.17 -8.17
C ARG A 341 0.77 39.98 -9.17
N TYR A 342 1.07 41.03 -9.93
CA TYR A 342 2.02 40.99 -11.04
C TYR A 342 3.46 41.18 -10.54
N GLY A 343 3.65 42.05 -9.53
CA GLY A 343 4.92 42.23 -8.83
C GLY A 343 4.86 43.41 -7.86
N GLY A 344 5.55 43.37 -6.72
CA GLY A 344 5.56 44.49 -5.77
C GLY A 344 4.15 44.93 -5.36
N GLU A 345 3.78 46.18 -5.64
CA GLU A 345 2.45 46.75 -5.45
C GLU A 345 1.52 46.72 -6.70
N GLU A 346 1.92 46.03 -7.76
CA GLU A 346 1.21 45.96 -9.03
C GLU A 346 0.28 44.74 -9.12
N PHE A 347 -0.94 44.96 -9.62
CA PHE A 347 -1.94 43.93 -9.83
C PHE A 347 -2.52 44.03 -11.24
N VAL A 348 -2.90 42.88 -11.79
CA VAL A 348 -3.54 42.77 -13.09
C VAL A 348 -4.88 42.08 -12.93
N ILE A 349 -5.90 42.65 -13.57
CA ILE A 349 -7.26 42.10 -13.66
C ILE A 349 -7.57 41.80 -15.11
N ALA A 350 -7.98 40.58 -15.41
CA ALA A 350 -8.53 40.19 -16.71
C ALA A 350 -10.06 40.15 -16.63
N LEU A 351 -10.71 40.80 -17.60
CA LEU A 351 -12.17 40.90 -17.71
C LEU A 351 -12.61 40.27 -19.04
N PRO A 352 -12.83 38.94 -19.09
CA PRO A 352 -13.38 38.29 -20.27
C PRO A 352 -14.77 38.83 -20.61
N ASP A 353 -15.12 38.77 -21.89
CA ASP A 353 -16.42 39.21 -22.42
C ASP A 353 -16.82 40.64 -21.99
N THR A 354 -15.82 41.51 -21.79
CA THR A 354 -16.00 42.88 -21.29
C THR A 354 -15.34 43.90 -22.22
N SER A 355 -16.13 44.85 -22.73
CA SER A 355 -15.66 45.93 -23.62
C SER A 355 -14.79 46.95 -22.89
N LEU A 356 -14.05 47.79 -23.62
CA LEU A 356 -13.25 48.86 -23.02
C LEU A 356 -14.08 49.79 -22.13
N ASN A 357 -15.28 50.18 -22.58
CA ASN A 357 -16.14 51.10 -21.83
C ASN A 357 -16.61 50.49 -20.50
N ASP A 358 -17.03 49.23 -20.53
CA ASP A 358 -17.48 48.50 -19.34
C ASP A 358 -16.32 48.26 -18.37
N ALA A 359 -15.12 47.98 -18.90
CA ALA A 359 -13.90 47.82 -18.12
C ALA A 359 -13.48 49.14 -17.45
N VAL A 360 -13.63 50.28 -18.12
CA VAL A 360 -13.38 51.60 -17.54
C VAL A 360 -14.39 51.92 -16.43
N GLU A 361 -15.67 51.58 -16.62
CA GLU A 361 -16.69 51.77 -15.57
C GLU A 361 -16.37 50.90 -14.33
N PHE A 362 -16.01 49.63 -14.56
CA PHE A 362 -15.52 48.73 -13.52
C PHE A 362 -14.32 49.31 -12.77
N ALA A 363 -13.28 49.76 -13.50
CA ALA A 363 -12.08 50.34 -12.93
C ALA A 363 -12.37 51.61 -12.11
N GLN A 364 -13.29 52.46 -12.57
CA GLN A 364 -13.73 53.65 -11.85
C GLN A 364 -14.45 53.31 -10.55
N ARG A 365 -15.32 52.29 -10.56
CA ARG A 365 -15.99 51.79 -9.36
C ARG A 365 -14.99 51.20 -8.38
N LEU A 366 -14.05 50.39 -8.86
CA LEU A 366 -13.00 49.78 -8.04
C LEU A 366 -12.12 50.84 -7.38
N ARG A 367 -11.66 51.84 -8.14
CA ARG A 367 -10.90 52.99 -7.61
C ARG A 367 -11.62 53.66 -6.44
N LYS A 368 -12.92 53.95 -6.58
CA LYS A 368 -13.72 54.57 -5.51
C LYS A 368 -13.83 53.68 -4.27
N LYS A 369 -14.03 52.36 -4.46
CA LYS A 369 -14.04 51.40 -3.34
C LYS A 369 -12.71 51.40 -2.60
N VAL A 370 -11.59 51.38 -3.33
CA VAL A 370 -10.25 51.37 -2.74
C VAL A 370 -9.94 52.67 -2.00
N ALA A 371 -10.33 53.82 -2.55
CA ALA A 371 -10.19 55.12 -1.88
C ALA A 371 -10.99 55.24 -0.56
N ALA A 372 -12.00 54.39 -0.37
CA ALA A 372 -12.79 54.32 0.85
C ALA A 372 -12.20 53.34 1.90
N ILE A 373 -11.15 52.58 1.57
CA ILE A 373 -10.47 51.71 2.52
C ILE A 373 -9.73 52.58 3.55
N SER A 374 -10.02 52.36 4.83
CA SER A 374 -9.27 52.94 5.94
C SER A 374 -8.30 51.91 6.53
N CYS A 375 -7.03 52.32 6.63
CA CYS A 375 -5.96 51.55 7.25
C CYS A 375 -5.70 52.09 8.66
N HIS A 376 -5.67 51.19 9.64
CA HIS A 376 -5.52 51.50 11.06
C HIS A 376 -4.24 50.85 11.61
N PRO A 377 -3.07 51.48 11.45
CA PRO A 377 -1.83 50.99 12.07
C PRO A 377 -1.89 51.11 13.61
N GLU A 378 -1.27 50.19 14.35
CA GLU A 378 -1.39 50.11 15.83
C GLU A 378 -0.90 51.38 16.57
N GLU A 379 0.14 52.04 16.06
CA GLU A 379 0.79 53.17 16.74
C GLU A 379 0.70 54.51 15.96
N LYS A 380 -0.13 54.60 14.91
CA LYS A 380 -0.21 55.80 14.06
C LYS A 380 -1.64 56.16 13.65
N GLU A 381 -1.79 57.38 13.13
CA GLU A 381 -3.08 57.83 12.59
C GLU A 381 -3.54 56.96 11.42
N SER A 382 -4.86 56.86 11.28
CA SER A 382 -5.47 56.12 10.19
C SER A 382 -5.31 56.86 8.87
N PHE A 383 -5.10 56.13 7.79
CA PHE A 383 -4.92 56.70 6.46
C PHE A 383 -5.70 55.91 5.42
N ASN A 384 -5.98 56.55 4.29
CA ASN A 384 -6.61 55.90 3.14
C ASN A 384 -5.57 55.67 2.05
N ILE A 385 -5.80 54.65 1.24
CA ILE A 385 -4.98 54.34 0.07
C ILE A 385 -5.71 54.73 -1.20
N THR A 386 -4.97 55.09 -2.25
CA THR A 386 -5.53 55.27 -3.59
C THR A 386 -4.76 54.41 -4.59
N ILE A 387 -5.40 54.14 -5.72
CA ILE A 387 -4.80 53.35 -6.81
C ILE A 387 -4.90 54.10 -8.13
N SER A 388 -3.88 53.93 -8.96
CA SER A 388 -3.86 54.36 -10.35
C SER A 388 -4.09 53.15 -11.23
N LEU A 389 -4.99 53.26 -12.23
CA LEU A 389 -5.34 52.15 -13.12
C LEU A 389 -5.15 52.53 -14.59
N GLY A 390 -4.64 51.59 -15.35
CA GLY A 390 -4.61 51.60 -16.81
C GLY A 390 -5.48 50.48 -17.37
N VAL A 391 -6.31 50.79 -18.37
CA VAL A 391 -7.24 49.84 -18.98
C VAL A 391 -6.95 49.71 -20.46
N ALA A 392 -6.80 48.48 -20.96
CA ALA A 392 -6.63 48.20 -22.38
C ALA A 392 -7.57 47.08 -22.83
N GLU A 393 -8.13 47.21 -24.03
CA GLU A 393 -8.94 46.18 -24.68
C GLU A 393 -8.12 45.47 -25.77
N LEU A 394 -8.40 44.18 -25.94
CA LEU A 394 -7.88 43.36 -27.04
C LEU A 394 -8.36 43.93 -28.38
N ASN A 395 -7.41 44.28 -29.23
CA ASN A 395 -7.67 44.76 -30.58
C ASN A 395 -6.56 44.29 -31.54
N SER A 396 -6.55 44.80 -32.78
CA SER A 396 -5.56 44.44 -33.79
C SER A 396 -4.12 44.81 -33.41
N GLU A 397 -3.94 45.88 -32.63
CA GLU A 397 -2.63 46.35 -32.17
C GLU A 397 -2.18 45.57 -30.92
N ASN A 398 -3.11 45.32 -29.99
CA ASN A 398 -2.91 44.65 -28.70
C ASN A 398 -3.20 43.13 -28.78
N ASN A 399 -2.79 42.48 -29.87
CA ASN A 399 -3.23 41.12 -30.21
C ASN A 399 -2.51 39.97 -29.49
N THR A 400 -1.57 40.27 -28.59
CA THR A 400 -0.84 39.30 -27.76
C THR A 400 -0.88 39.73 -26.29
N VAL A 401 -0.69 38.77 -25.37
CA VAL A 401 -0.70 39.03 -23.91
C VAL A 401 0.30 40.13 -23.54
N ASP A 402 1.52 40.08 -24.07
CA ASP A 402 2.55 41.07 -23.77
C ASP A 402 2.13 42.49 -24.20
N LYS A 403 1.53 42.62 -25.40
CA LYS A 403 1.13 43.93 -25.93
C LYS A 403 -0.06 44.53 -25.19
N ILE A 404 -1.07 43.73 -24.86
CA ILE A 404 -2.22 44.24 -24.10
C ILE A 404 -1.81 44.62 -22.66
N LEU A 405 -0.87 43.88 -22.06
CA LEU A 405 -0.28 44.22 -20.76
C LEU A 405 0.55 45.50 -20.85
N GLU A 406 1.39 45.66 -21.88
CA GLU A 406 2.19 46.86 -22.13
C GLU A 406 1.31 48.10 -22.36
N ALA A 407 0.19 47.95 -23.08
CA ALA A 407 -0.79 49.01 -23.28
C ALA A 407 -1.46 49.41 -21.94
N ALA A 408 -1.89 48.43 -21.14
CA ALA A 408 -2.48 48.69 -19.83
C ALA A 408 -1.46 49.32 -18.85
N ASP A 409 -0.21 48.87 -18.86
CA ASP A 409 0.89 49.44 -18.07
C ASP A 409 1.18 50.89 -18.46
N SER A 410 1.30 51.16 -19.77
CA SER A 410 1.49 52.52 -20.30
C SER A 410 0.34 53.45 -19.88
N ALA A 411 -0.90 52.96 -19.91
CA ALA A 411 -2.05 53.71 -19.43
C ALA A 411 -1.97 53.97 -17.92
N MET A 412 -1.60 52.97 -17.12
CA MET A 412 -1.43 53.11 -15.66
C MET A 412 -0.33 54.12 -15.33
N TYR A 413 0.78 54.10 -16.08
CA TYR A 413 1.85 55.08 -15.93
C TYR A 413 1.35 56.50 -16.19
N ARG A 414 0.58 56.72 -17.28
CA ARG A 414 -0.10 58.01 -17.53
C ARG A 414 -1.04 58.40 -16.39
N ALA A 415 -1.72 57.45 -15.76
CA ALA A 415 -2.57 57.71 -14.61
C ALA A 415 -1.75 58.28 -13.44
N LYS A 416 -0.58 57.67 -13.16
CA LYS A 416 0.36 58.15 -12.13
C LYS A 416 0.90 59.55 -12.42
N GLU A 417 1.22 59.86 -13.66
CA GLU A 417 1.70 61.20 -14.06
C GLU A 417 0.59 62.26 -14.01
N SER A 418 -0.66 61.88 -14.28
CA SER A 418 -1.80 62.80 -14.33
C SER A 418 -2.38 63.18 -12.96
N GLY A 419 -1.64 62.94 -11.87
CA GLY A 419 -2.06 63.26 -10.50
C GLY A 419 -2.53 62.06 -9.68
N ARG A 420 -2.38 60.83 -10.17
CA ARG A 420 -2.74 59.57 -9.48
C ARG A 420 -4.24 59.45 -9.20
N ASN A 421 -4.67 58.41 -8.48
CA ASN A 421 -6.08 58.15 -8.12
C ASN A 421 -7.03 58.34 -9.31
N CYS A 422 -6.71 57.77 -10.46
CA CYS A 422 -7.50 57.90 -11.68
C CYS A 422 -7.37 56.66 -12.58
N VAL A 423 -8.21 56.62 -13.60
CA VAL A 423 -8.23 55.58 -14.62
C VAL A 423 -7.80 56.22 -15.94
N LYS A 424 -6.90 55.56 -16.67
CA LYS A 424 -6.53 55.93 -18.04
C LYS A 424 -6.69 54.73 -18.96
N ILE A 425 -6.83 55.02 -20.25
CA ILE A 425 -6.79 54.05 -21.36
C ILE A 425 -5.53 54.28 -22.17
#